data_AF-A0A1F6BWP8-F1
#
_entry.id   AF-A0A1F6BWP8-F1
#
_cell.length_a   1.000
_cell.length_b   1.000
_cell.length_c   1.000
_cell.angle_alpha   90.00
_cell.angle_beta   90.00
_cell.angle_gamma   90.00
#
_symmetry.space_group_name_H-M   'P 1'
#
loop_
_entity.id
_entity.type
_entity.pdbx_description
1 polymer ?
#
loop_
_entity_poly.entity_id
_entity_poly.type
_entity_poly.pdbx_seq_one_letter_code
_entity_poly.pdbx_strand_id
1 'polypeptide(L)'
;MSQKTLREIAKFASGLVAADLATTIWFAYSGLLPLTSFGITFDEAMIWPAIIFDAALLTVLVHYSWHIGKIPALRERSYLMIAGIIFGVIAAAHFARILFQIDFAIMDWTAPHWLSWIAVLVTTYLCYMSFRLAVRR
;
A
#
# COMPACT_ATOMS: atom_id res chain seq x y z
N MET A 1 -5.38 -19.70 10.14
CA MET A 1 -4.04 -19.43 10.72
C MET A 1 -4.23 -18.91 12.15
N SER A 2 -3.45 -19.37 13.13
CA SER A 2 -3.66 -18.96 14.54
C SER A 2 -3.19 -17.52 14.78
N GLN A 3 -3.76 -16.81 15.76
CA GLN A 3 -3.28 -15.48 16.15
C GLN A 3 -1.81 -15.48 16.56
N LYS A 4 -1.36 -16.56 17.21
CA LYS A 4 0.06 -16.76 17.56
C LYS A 4 0.93 -16.83 16.30
N THR A 5 0.50 -17.58 15.28
CA THR A 5 1.21 -17.69 14.00
C THR A 5 1.27 -16.35 13.27
N LEU A 6 0.14 -15.63 13.18
CA LEU A 6 0.09 -14.30 12.60
C LEU A 6 1.03 -13.31 13.30
N ARG A 7 1.10 -13.37 14.63
CA ARG A 7 2.00 -12.52 15.42
C ARG A 7 3.47 -12.80 15.12
N GLU A 8 3.89 -14.05 15.09
CA GLU A 8 5.29 -14.39 14.82
C GLU A 8 5.69 -14.05 13.37
N ILE A 9 4.77 -14.22 12.41
CA ILE A 9 4.97 -13.77 11.02
C ILE A 9 5.15 -12.24 10.98
N ALA A 10 4.30 -11.48 11.66
CA ALA A 10 4.38 -10.02 11.68
C ALA A 10 5.71 -9.52 12.27
N LYS A 11 6.21 -10.16 13.34
CA LYS A 11 7.52 -9.84 13.92
C LYS A 11 8.66 -10.12 12.94
N PHE A 12 8.66 -11.30 12.31
CA PHE A 12 9.67 -11.64 11.32
C PHE A 12 9.65 -10.67 10.13
N ALA A 13 8.46 -10.38 9.60
CA ALA A 13 8.28 -9.41 8.53
C ALA A 13 8.74 -8.00 8.93
N SER A 14 8.47 -7.56 10.17
CA SER A 14 8.96 -6.26 10.65
C SER A 14 10.49 -6.18 10.66
N GLY A 15 11.17 -7.28 10.97
CA GLY A 15 12.64 -7.36 10.89
C GLY A 15 13.16 -7.25 9.46
N LEU A 16 12.50 -7.91 8.50
CA LEU A 16 12.85 -7.81 7.07
C LEU A 16 12.66 -6.38 6.54
N VAL A 17 11.52 -5.75 6.82
CA VAL A 17 11.24 -4.38 6.39
C VAL A 17 12.19 -3.38 7.04
N ALA A 18 12.55 -3.58 8.32
CA ALA A 18 13.54 -2.73 8.98
C ALA A 18 14.94 -2.87 8.36
N ALA A 19 15.34 -4.08 7.97
CA ALA A 19 16.61 -4.32 7.30
C ALA A 19 16.64 -3.70 5.90
N ASP A 20 15.55 -3.80 5.15
CA ASP A 20 15.40 -3.15 3.84
C ASP A 20 15.50 -1.63 3.97
N LEU A 21 14.69 -1.02 4.86
CA LEU A 21 14.72 0.41 5.17
C LEU A 21 16.12 0.90 5.55
N ALA A 22 16.82 0.18 6.43
CA ALA A 22 18.18 0.53 6.83
C ALA A 22 19.17 0.46 5.66
N THR A 23 18.98 -0.52 4.77
CA THR A 23 19.78 -0.68 3.55
C THR A 23 19.51 0.45 2.57
N THR A 24 18.25 0.85 2.37
CA THR A 24 17.87 2.01 1.55
C THR A 24 18.48 3.30 2.09
N ILE A 25 18.43 3.52 3.41
CA ILE A 25 19.04 4.68 4.06
C ILE A 25 20.56 4.66 3.87
N TRP A 26 21.21 3.51 4.02
CA TRP A 26 22.63 3.38 3.72
C TRP A 26 22.91 3.83 2.28
N PHE A 27 22.20 3.26 1.29
CA PHE A 27 22.39 3.60 -0.12
C PHE A 27 22.22 5.11 -0.40
N ALA A 28 21.33 5.79 0.33
CA ALA A 28 21.15 7.24 0.23
C ALA A 28 22.41 8.04 0.60
N TYR A 29 23.19 7.55 1.57
CA TYR A 29 24.36 8.26 2.11
C TYR A 29 25.71 7.71 1.64
N SER A 30 25.74 6.57 0.94
CA SER A 30 26.99 5.96 0.48
C SER A 30 27.52 6.51 -0.85
N GLY A 31 26.75 7.34 -1.54
CA GLY A 31 27.11 7.84 -2.87
C GLY A 31 27.18 6.74 -3.95
N LEU A 32 26.54 5.59 -3.70
CA LEU A 32 26.54 4.44 -4.62
C LEU A 32 25.46 4.53 -5.71
N LEU A 33 24.53 5.48 -5.63
CA LEU A 33 23.50 5.69 -6.63
C LEU A 33 23.96 6.70 -7.71
N PRO A 34 23.56 6.53 -8.98
CA PRO A 34 22.67 5.47 -9.48
C PRO A 34 23.38 4.10 -9.62
N LEU A 35 22.71 3.03 -9.19
CA LEU A 35 23.23 1.66 -9.26
C LEU A 35 22.42 0.84 -10.26
N THR A 36 23.09 0.23 -11.24
CA THR A 36 22.43 -0.64 -12.22
C THR A 36 22.71 -2.10 -11.90
N SER A 37 21.65 -2.88 -11.68
CA SER A 37 21.73 -4.32 -11.41
C SER A 37 20.63 -5.04 -12.18
N PHE A 38 20.97 -6.16 -12.82
CA PHE A 38 20.05 -6.95 -13.66
C PHE A 38 19.27 -6.13 -14.71
N GLY A 39 19.88 -5.07 -15.25
CA GLY A 39 19.25 -4.18 -16.23
C GLY A 39 18.25 -3.17 -15.65
N ILE A 40 18.15 -3.06 -14.32
CA ILE A 40 17.33 -2.07 -13.62
C ILE A 40 18.26 -1.05 -12.97
N THR A 41 18.01 0.24 -13.23
CA THR A 41 18.74 1.36 -12.62
C THR A 41 17.97 1.88 -11.42
N PHE A 42 18.58 1.82 -10.25
CA PHE A 42 18.09 2.44 -9.03
C PHE A 42 18.69 3.84 -8.95
N ASP A 43 17.83 4.86 -8.93
CA ASP A 43 18.23 6.27 -8.83
C ASP A 43 17.83 6.88 -7.47
N GLU A 44 18.26 8.13 -7.24
CA GLU A 44 17.94 8.85 -6.00
C GLU A 44 16.45 9.18 -5.86
N ALA A 45 15.71 9.30 -6.96
CA ALA A 45 14.29 9.63 -6.94
C ALA A 45 13.44 8.48 -6.35
N MET A 46 13.94 7.25 -6.42
CA MET A 46 13.29 6.06 -5.83
C MET A 46 13.43 5.99 -4.30
N ILE A 47 14.40 6.68 -3.69
CA ILE A 47 14.70 6.56 -2.24
C ILE A 47 13.54 7.05 -1.38
N TRP A 48 13.04 8.26 -1.62
CA TRP A 48 12.00 8.84 -0.77
C TRP A 48 10.69 8.04 -0.77
N PRO A 49 10.15 7.61 -1.94
CA PRO A 49 9.02 6.70 -1.98
C PRO A 49 9.26 5.39 -1.21
N ALA A 50 10.44 4.77 -1.35
CA ALA A 50 10.78 3.52 -0.66
C ALA A 50 10.81 3.71 0.87
N ILE A 51 11.49 4.74 1.36
CA ILE A 51 11.56 5.05 2.80
C ILE A 51 10.17 5.28 3.39
N ILE A 52 9.32 6.06 2.70
CA ILE A 52 7.96 6.34 3.17
C ILE A 52 7.13 5.06 3.23
N PHE A 53 7.20 4.23 2.19
CA PHE A 53 6.49 2.96 2.12
C PHE A 53 6.93 2.03 3.26
N ASP A 54 8.23 1.85 3.44
CA ASP A 54 8.80 0.98 4.46
C ASP A 54 8.50 1.49 5.87
N ALA A 55 8.58 2.79 6.12
CA ALA A 55 8.22 3.37 7.42
C ALA A 55 6.74 3.13 7.74
N ALA A 56 5.84 3.30 6.77
CA ALA A 56 4.42 3.02 6.94
C ALA A 56 4.17 1.53 7.18
N LEU A 57 4.78 0.66 6.36
CA LEU A 57 4.64 -0.79 6.47
C LEU A 57 5.22 -1.31 7.79
N LEU A 58 6.38 -0.83 8.21
CA LEU A 58 7.01 -1.16 9.48
C LEU A 58 6.13 -0.73 10.65
N THR A 59 5.56 0.47 10.60
CA THR A 59 4.63 0.95 11.64
C THR A 59 3.43 0.02 11.77
N VAL A 60 2.82 -0.36 10.64
CA VAL A 60 1.69 -1.30 10.61
C VAL A 60 2.11 -2.66 11.17
N LEU A 61 3.22 -3.23 10.72
CA LEU A 61 3.68 -4.55 11.15
C LEU A 61 4.06 -4.58 12.63
N VAL A 62 4.76 -3.56 13.14
CA VAL A 62 5.11 -3.44 14.56
C VAL A 62 3.84 -3.32 15.41
N HIS A 63 2.90 -2.48 15.00
CA HIS A 63 1.62 -2.35 15.68
C HIS A 63 0.86 -3.69 15.72
N TYR A 64 0.73 -4.37 14.58
CA TYR A 64 0.07 -5.68 14.50
C TYR A 64 0.79 -6.75 15.32
N SER A 65 2.13 -6.78 15.29
CA SER A 65 2.96 -7.72 16.05
C SER A 65 2.71 -7.64 17.55
N TRP A 66 2.39 -6.45 18.07
CA TRP A 66 2.19 -6.24 19.51
C TRP A 66 0.71 -6.30 19.93
N HIS A 67 -0.24 -6.06 19.01
CA HIS A 67 -1.66 -5.88 19.35
C HIS A 67 -2.63 -6.93 18.79
N ILE A 68 -2.19 -7.95 18.04
CA ILE A 68 -3.07 -8.88 17.29
C ILE A 68 -4.20 -9.58 18.07
N GLY A 69 -4.12 -9.63 19.41
CA GLY A 69 -5.15 -10.21 20.29
C GLY A 69 -6.03 -9.21 21.05
N LYS A 70 -5.73 -7.91 20.97
CA LYS A 70 -6.50 -6.84 21.64
C LYS A 70 -7.35 -6.02 20.69
N ILE A 71 -7.23 -6.24 19.38
CA ILE A 71 -8.05 -5.55 18.38
C ILE A 71 -9.47 -6.12 18.49
N PRO A 72 -10.48 -5.33 18.89
CA PRO A 72 -11.86 -5.80 18.88
C PRO A 72 -12.17 -6.26 17.45
N ALA A 73 -12.65 -7.50 17.30
CA ALA A 73 -13.03 -8.01 16.01
C ALA A 73 -14.14 -7.13 15.45
N LEU A 74 -13.84 -6.36 14.40
CA LEU A 74 -14.88 -5.63 13.68
C LEU A 74 -15.91 -6.63 13.20
N ARG A 75 -17.19 -6.31 13.40
CA ARG A 75 -18.27 -7.08 12.79
C ARG A 75 -18.01 -7.11 11.30
N GLU A 76 -17.99 -8.30 10.70
CA GLU A 76 -17.62 -8.51 9.30
C GLU A 76 -18.38 -7.57 8.34
N ARG A 77 -19.67 -7.33 8.62
CA ARG A 77 -20.49 -6.34 7.91
C ARG A 77 -19.89 -4.94 7.94
N SER A 78 -19.47 -4.45 9.12
CA SER A 78 -18.87 -3.12 9.26
C SER A 78 -17.55 -3.02 8.52
N TYR A 79 -16.71 -4.07 8.60
CA TYR A 79 -15.46 -4.14 7.84
C TYR A 79 -15.70 -4.05 6.33
N LEU A 80 -16.64 -4.86 5.81
CA LEU A 80 -16.97 -4.86 4.39
C LEU A 80 -17.60 -3.53 3.93
N MET A 81 -18.43 -2.89 4.76
CA MET A 81 -18.95 -1.55 4.43
C MET A 81 -17.83 -0.51 4.34
N ILE A 82 -16.91 -0.47 5.31
CA ILE A 82 -15.79 0.48 5.32
C ILE A 82 -14.90 0.24 4.09
N ALA A 83 -14.55 -1.01 3.81
CA ALA A 83 -13.77 -1.36 2.63
C ALA A 83 -14.46 -0.91 1.33
N GLY A 84 -15.77 -1.16 1.21
CA GLY A 84 -16.56 -0.72 0.07
C GLY A 84 -16.57 0.80 -0.12
N ILE A 85 -16.72 1.56 0.97
CA ILE A 85 -16.67 3.03 0.94
C ILE A 85 -15.29 3.51 0.48
N ILE A 86 -14.20 2.97 1.04
CA ILE A 86 -12.84 3.37 0.67
C ILE A 86 -12.59 3.09 -0.82
N PHE A 87 -12.89 1.89 -1.30
CA PHE A 87 -12.72 1.56 -2.71
C PHE A 87 -13.63 2.39 -3.62
N GLY A 88 -14.84 2.74 -3.17
CA GLY A 88 -15.74 3.62 -3.89
C GLY A 88 -15.20 5.04 -4.04
N VAL A 89 -14.63 5.62 -2.97
CA VAL A 89 -13.99 6.94 -3.02
C VAL A 89 -12.79 6.93 -3.97
N ILE A 90 -11.95 5.89 -3.90
CA ILE A 90 -10.79 5.75 -4.79
C ILE A 90 -11.24 5.60 -6.25
N ALA A 91 -12.25 4.77 -6.52
CA ALA A 91 -12.82 4.61 -7.86
C ALA A 91 -13.34 5.94 -8.42
N ALA A 92 -14.07 6.71 -7.60
CA ALA A 92 -14.58 8.02 -7.98
C ALA A 92 -13.43 9.01 -8.26
N ALA A 93 -12.37 9.01 -7.46
CA ALA A 93 -11.21 9.86 -7.67
C ALA A 93 -10.49 9.56 -9.00
N HIS A 94 -10.22 8.28 -9.30
CA HIS A 94 -9.62 7.89 -10.58
C HIS A 94 -10.54 8.15 -11.78
N PHE A 95 -11.86 7.98 -11.60
CA PHE A 95 -12.82 8.28 -12.66
C PHE A 95 -12.90 9.78 -12.95
N ALA A 96 -12.96 10.61 -11.90
CA ALA A 96 -12.89 12.06 -12.02
C ALA A 96 -11.59 12.50 -12.70
N ARG A 97 -10.46 11.89 -12.33
CA ARG A 97 -9.16 12.14 -12.98
C ARG A 97 -9.21 11.91 -14.49
N ILE A 98 -9.88 10.86 -14.95
CA ILE A 98 -10.04 10.56 -16.38
C ILE A 98 -10.98 11.59 -17.04
N LEU A 99 -12.12 11.91 -16.42
CA LEU A 99 -13.10 12.83 -17.01
C LEU A 99 -12.56 14.25 -17.17
N PHE A 100 -11.85 14.74 -16.15
CA PHE A 100 -11.32 16.11 -16.12
C PHE A 100 -9.88 16.22 -16.65
N GLN A 101 -9.31 15.12 -17.14
CA GLN A 101 -7.91 15.05 -17.61
C GLN A 101 -6.94 15.64 -16.58
N ILE A 102 -7.13 15.28 -15.30
CA ILE A 102 -6.29 15.81 -14.22
C ILE A 102 -4.93 15.11 -14.28
N ASP A 103 -3.88 15.91 -14.49
CA ASP A 103 -2.51 15.45 -14.38
C ASP A 103 -2.14 15.25 -12.91
N PHE A 104 -1.58 14.09 -12.62
CA PHE A 104 -1.03 13.78 -11.31
C PHE A 104 0.46 13.55 -11.50
N ALA A 105 1.23 14.56 -11.14
CA ALA A 105 2.68 14.53 -11.16
C ALA A 105 3.19 14.34 -9.72
N ILE A 106 4.03 13.33 -9.52
CA ILE A 106 4.85 13.19 -8.32
C ILE A 106 6.31 13.36 -8.77
N MET A 107 6.93 14.47 -8.36
CA MET A 107 8.25 14.89 -8.83
C MET A 107 8.28 14.92 -10.38
N ASP A 108 9.23 14.23 -11.02
CA ASP A 108 9.37 14.20 -12.48
C ASP A 108 8.53 13.11 -13.16
N TRP A 109 7.69 12.39 -12.41
CA TRP A 109 6.84 11.33 -12.95
C TRP A 109 5.38 11.77 -13.03
N THR A 110 4.88 11.90 -14.26
CA THR A 110 3.45 12.07 -14.56
C THR A 110 2.81 10.70 -14.68
N ALA A 111 1.90 10.37 -13.75
CA ALA A 111 1.20 9.09 -13.78
C ALA A 111 0.36 8.99 -15.07
N PRO A 112 0.52 7.96 -15.89
CA PRO A 112 -0.18 7.89 -17.17
C PRO A 112 -1.68 7.56 -17.00
N HIS A 113 -2.54 8.11 -17.87
CA HIS A 113 -3.99 7.94 -17.76
C HIS A 113 -4.47 6.48 -17.89
N TRP A 114 -3.76 5.63 -18.64
CA TRP A 114 -4.11 4.20 -18.76
C TRP A 114 -4.10 3.48 -17.41
N LEU A 115 -3.21 3.89 -16.49
CA LEU A 115 -3.15 3.31 -15.15
C LEU A 115 -4.40 3.64 -14.33
N SER A 116 -4.97 4.84 -14.55
CA SER A 116 -6.22 5.24 -13.90
C SER A 116 -7.41 4.40 -14.38
N TRP A 117 -7.46 3.99 -15.66
CA TRP A 117 -8.50 3.08 -16.15
C TRP A 117 -8.47 1.73 -15.43
N ILE A 118 -7.26 1.16 -15.25
CA ILE A 118 -7.08 -0.09 -14.49
C ILE A 118 -7.52 0.11 -13.04
N ALA A 119 -7.10 1.21 -12.42
CA ALA A 119 -7.48 1.53 -11.05
C ALA A 119 -9.00 1.65 -10.89
N VAL A 120 -9.70 2.33 -11.81
CA VAL A 120 -11.19 2.40 -11.82
C VAL A 120 -11.80 1.01 -11.88
N LEU A 121 -11.37 0.15 -12.81
CA LEU A 121 -11.94 -1.19 -12.97
C LEU A 121 -11.77 -2.04 -11.70
N VAL A 122 -10.56 -2.10 -11.16
CA VAL A 122 -10.24 -2.89 -9.98
C VAL A 122 -10.98 -2.38 -8.75
N THR A 123 -10.92 -1.08 -8.49
CA THR A 123 -11.53 -0.49 -7.29
C THR A 123 -13.05 -0.49 -7.35
N THR A 124 -13.66 -0.32 -8.53
CA THR A 124 -15.11 -0.48 -8.72
C THR A 124 -15.54 -1.92 -8.43
N TYR A 125 -14.80 -2.91 -8.94
CA TYR A 125 -15.10 -4.32 -8.68
C TYR A 125 -15.00 -4.66 -7.18
N LEU A 126 -13.93 -4.21 -6.51
CA LEU A 126 -13.74 -4.41 -5.08
C LEU A 126 -14.84 -3.73 -4.26
N CYS A 127 -15.19 -2.49 -4.60
CA CYS A 127 -16.31 -1.75 -4.01
C CYS A 127 -17.63 -2.54 -4.12
N TYR A 128 -17.98 -2.97 -5.33
CA TYR A 128 -19.18 -3.77 -5.57
C TYR A 128 -19.19 -5.07 -4.76
N MET A 129 -18.09 -5.80 -4.77
CA MET A 129 -17.98 -7.06 -4.04
C MET A 129 -18.08 -6.86 -2.53
N SER A 130 -17.44 -5.83 -1.98
CA SER A 130 -17.53 -5.47 -0.57
C SER A 130 -18.97 -5.18 -0.15
N PHE A 131 -19.70 -4.35 -0.91
CA PHE A 131 -21.11 -4.06 -0.59
C PHE A 131 -22.03 -5.26 -0.79
N ARG A 132 -21.84 -6.02 -1.87
CA ARG A 132 -22.61 -7.26 -2.13
C ARG A 132 -22.45 -8.27 -1.00
N LEU A 133 -21.24 -8.46 -0.50
CA LEU A 133 -20.97 -9.36 0.63
C LEU A 133 -21.51 -8.81 1.95
N ALA A 134 -21.49 -7.49 2.16
CA ALA A 134 -22.04 -6.85 3.35
C ALA A 134 -23.57 -6.97 3.47
N VAL A 135 -24.27 -7.11 2.33
CA VAL A 135 -25.75 -7.21 2.27
C VAL A 135 -26.25 -8.66 2.28
N ARG A 136 -25.45 -9.62 1.79
CA ARG A 136 -25.84 -11.04 1.69
C ARG A 136 -25.82 -11.82 3.02
N ARG A 137 -25.55 -11.15 4.14
CA ARG A 137 -25.59 -11.73 5.50
C ARG A 137 -26.50 -10.90 6.40
#